data_AF-A0A1F7A6G6-F1
#
_entry.id   AF-A0A1F7A6G6-F1
#
_cell.length_a   1.000
_cell.length_b   1.000
_cell.length_c   1.000
_cell.angle_alpha   90.00
_cell.angle_beta   90.00
_cell.angle_gamma   90.00
#
_symmetry.space_group_name_H-M   'P 1'
#
loop_
_entity.id
_entity.type
_entity.pdbx_description
1 polymer ?
#
loop_
_entity_poly.entity_id
_entity_poly.type
_entity_poly.pdbx_seq_one_letter_code
_entity_poly.pdbx_strand_id
1 'polypeptide(L)'
;MKKYLNRIWHFSLPIIFLIIIVHFLKDITQDVLKIPTFLDLLGNVNEDLSAFPPLIQQIIIALGFISFGIEVFLIVAIPKVMKNKENSKLEKYVMISLLFLVIYFISVSLMDPRYRL
;
A
#
# COMPACT_ATOMS: atom_id res chain seq x y z
N MET A 1 -1.03 1.24 -29.12
CA MET A 1 -0.56 1.71 -27.80
C MET A 1 -1.46 1.27 -26.64
N LYS A 2 -2.76 1.63 -26.64
CA LYS A 2 -3.73 1.29 -25.56
C LYS A 2 -3.82 -0.22 -25.23
N LYS A 3 -3.78 -1.08 -26.25
CA LYS A 3 -3.81 -2.56 -26.09
C LYS A 3 -2.56 -3.13 -25.42
N TYR A 4 -1.38 -2.57 -25.68
CA TYR A 4 -0.12 -2.99 -25.06
C TYR A 4 -0.07 -2.55 -23.60
N LEU A 5 -0.45 -1.30 -23.30
CA LEU A 5 -0.57 -0.81 -21.93
C LEU A 5 -1.52 -1.69 -21.10
N ASN A 6 -2.68 -2.03 -21.67
CA ASN A 6 -3.66 -2.89 -20.99
C ASN A 6 -3.09 -4.29 -20.69
N ARG A 7 -2.30 -4.85 -21.62
CA ARG A 7 -1.67 -6.15 -21.44
C ARG A 7 -0.58 -6.12 -20.36
N ILE A 8 0.26 -5.07 -20.34
CA ILE A 8 1.28 -4.87 -19.31
C ILE A 8 0.62 -4.71 -17.94
N TRP A 9 -0.41 -3.89 -17.84
CA TRP A 9 -1.18 -3.70 -16.62
C TRP A 9 -1.75 -5.00 -16.05
N HIS A 10 -2.45 -5.78 -16.89
CA HIS A 10 -3.01 -7.07 -16.44
C HIS A 10 -1.92 -8.09 -16.11
N PHE A 11 -0.76 -8.01 -16.75
CA PHE A 11 0.40 -8.85 -16.43
C PHE A 11 1.07 -8.44 -15.11
N SER A 12 1.06 -7.15 -14.75
CA SER A 12 1.62 -6.66 -13.49
C SER A 12 0.70 -6.88 -12.28
N LEU A 13 -0.62 -6.96 -12.48
CA LEU A 13 -1.61 -7.13 -11.40
C LEU A 13 -1.32 -8.30 -10.44
N PRO A 14 -0.96 -9.52 -10.90
CA PRO A 14 -0.58 -10.61 -10.00
C PRO A 14 0.63 -10.29 -9.10
N ILE A 15 1.63 -9.58 -9.64
CA ILE A 15 2.84 -9.19 -8.90
C ILE A 15 2.47 -8.15 -7.83
N ILE A 16 1.72 -7.13 -8.24
CA ILE A 16 1.21 -6.07 -7.33
C ILE A 16 0.35 -6.70 -6.23
N PHE A 17 -0.51 -7.65 -6.58
CA PHE A 17 -1.37 -8.36 -5.63
C PHE A 17 -0.55 -9.12 -4.59
N LEU A 18 0.50 -9.83 -5.00
CA LEU A 18 1.38 -10.54 -4.08
C LEU A 18 2.08 -9.58 -3.12
N ILE A 19 2.58 -8.44 -3.62
CA ILE A 19 3.21 -7.40 -2.78
C ILE A 19 2.23 -6.90 -1.73
N ILE A 20 0.98 -6.59 -2.12
CA ILE A 20 -0.05 -6.11 -1.19
C ILE A 20 -0.37 -7.17 -0.14
N ILE A 21 -0.51 -8.45 -0.52
CA ILE A 21 -0.75 -9.52 0.46
C ILE A 21 0.40 -9.60 1.46
N VAL A 22 1.64 -9.60 0.99
CA VAL A 22 2.81 -9.69 1.86
C VAL A 22 2.87 -8.50 2.82
N HIS A 23 2.64 -7.29 2.32
CA HIS A 23 2.58 -6.07 3.13
C HIS A 23 1.46 -6.15 4.18
N PHE A 24 0.24 -6.46 3.75
CA PHE A 24 -0.91 -6.56 4.65
C PHE A 24 -0.73 -7.64 5.72
N LEU A 25 -0.15 -8.79 5.36
CA LEU A 25 0.16 -9.83 6.34
C LEU A 25 1.21 -9.36 7.34
N LYS A 26 2.25 -8.65 6.86
CA LYS A 26 3.26 -8.05 7.72
C LYS A 26 2.62 -7.10 8.73
N ASP A 27 1.80 -6.15 8.29
CA ASP A 27 1.10 -5.18 9.14
C ASP A 27 0.20 -5.88 10.17
N ILE A 28 -0.58 -6.90 9.76
CA ILE A 28 -1.36 -7.70 10.71
C ILE A 28 -0.46 -8.36 11.74
N THR A 29 0.62 -9.01 11.31
CA THR A 29 1.48 -9.75 12.24
C THR A 29 2.23 -8.83 13.19
N GLN A 30 2.72 -7.69 12.71
CA GLN A 30 3.55 -6.76 13.47
C GLN A 30 2.71 -5.81 14.32
N ASP A 31 1.75 -5.13 13.72
CA ASP A 31 1.05 -4.02 14.37
C ASP A 31 -0.18 -4.51 15.16
N VAL A 32 -0.90 -5.50 14.63
CA VAL A 32 -2.12 -6.03 15.28
C VAL A 32 -1.77 -7.14 16.26
N LEU A 33 -1.02 -8.16 15.81
CA LEU A 33 -0.76 -9.37 16.60
C LEU A 33 0.53 -9.29 17.42
N LYS A 34 1.43 -8.36 17.11
CA LYS A 34 2.76 -8.22 17.76
C LYS A 34 3.57 -9.52 17.76
N ILE A 35 3.41 -10.33 16.70
CA ILE A 35 4.12 -11.60 16.50
C ILE A 35 5.36 -11.32 15.66
N PRO A 36 6.57 -11.68 16.14
CA PRO A 36 7.76 -11.56 15.31
C PRO A 36 7.72 -12.61 14.19
N THR A 37 7.94 -12.18 12.96
CA THR A 37 7.92 -13.06 11.78
C THR A 37 9.15 -12.85 10.91
N PHE A 38 9.39 -13.77 9.96
CA PHE A 38 10.47 -13.57 8.98
C PHE A 38 10.25 -12.31 8.11
N LEU A 39 9.03 -11.78 8.05
CA LEU A 39 8.72 -10.52 7.36
C LEU A 39 9.32 -9.29 8.07
N ASP A 40 9.70 -9.44 9.34
CA ASP A 40 10.38 -8.39 10.12
C ASP A 40 11.79 -8.11 9.59
N LEU A 41 12.40 -9.07 8.88
CA LEU A 41 13.68 -8.89 8.20
C LEU A 41 13.62 -7.83 7.09
N LEU A 42 12.42 -7.52 6.59
CA LEU A 42 12.20 -6.45 5.62
C LEU A 42 12.23 -5.05 6.28
N GLY A 43 12.36 -4.99 7.61
CA GLY A 43 12.36 -3.77 8.40
C GLY A 43 10.96 -3.17 8.55
N ASN A 44 10.78 -2.33 9.57
CA ASN A 44 9.59 -1.49 9.71
C ASN A 44 9.96 -0.04 9.46
N VAL A 45 9.09 0.78 8.86
CA VAL A 45 9.34 2.21 8.70
C VAL A 45 9.02 2.88 10.03
N ASN A 46 9.99 3.60 10.60
CA ASN A 46 9.85 4.31 11.87
C ASN A 46 9.76 5.80 11.57
N GLU A 47 8.55 6.26 11.30
CA GLU A 47 8.27 7.66 10.99
C GLU A 47 8.61 8.55 12.19
N ASP A 48 9.54 9.49 12.00
CA ASP A 48 9.81 10.52 13.00
C ASP A 48 8.91 11.74 12.77
N LEU A 49 7.81 11.77 13.52
CA LEU A 49 6.80 12.81 13.45
C LEU A 49 7.12 14.04 14.31
N SER A 50 8.24 14.04 15.06
CA SER A 50 8.53 15.10 16.04
C SER A 50 8.73 16.48 15.41
N ALA A 51 9.08 16.51 14.12
CA ALA A 51 9.27 17.73 13.34
C ALA A 51 7.95 18.41 12.92
N PHE A 52 6.80 17.74 13.08
CA PHE A 52 5.51 18.24 12.60
C PHE A 52 4.60 18.74 13.73
N PRO A 53 3.77 19.79 13.48
CA PRO A 53 2.71 20.21 14.39
C PRO A 53 1.70 19.10 14.71
N PRO A 54 1.05 19.10 15.89
CA PRO A 54 0.15 18.03 16.33
C PRO A 54 -0.97 17.69 15.34
N LEU A 55 -1.54 18.69 14.66
CA LEU A 55 -2.58 18.49 13.66
C LEU A 55 -2.06 17.65 12.48
N ILE A 56 -0.84 17.90 12.02
CA ILE A 56 -0.24 17.16 10.91
C ILE A 56 0.09 15.73 11.34
N GLN A 57 0.56 15.53 12.57
CA GLN A 57 0.79 14.19 13.12
C GLN A 57 -0.51 13.36 13.10
N GLN A 58 -1.63 13.94 13.55
CA GLN A 58 -2.93 13.26 13.53
C GLN A 58 -3.39 12.91 12.12
N ILE A 59 -3.15 13.79 11.15
CA ILE A 59 -3.47 13.52 9.74
C ILE A 59 -2.65 12.31 9.24
N ILE A 60 -1.34 12.27 9.51
CA ILE A 60 -0.48 11.17 9.07
C ILE A 60 -0.93 9.84 9.69
N ILE A 61 -1.23 9.82 10.98
CA ILE A 61 -1.77 8.64 11.67
C ILE A 61 -3.11 8.20 11.05
N ALA A 62 -4.02 9.14 10.77
CA ALA A 62 -5.30 8.84 10.13
C ALA A 62 -5.11 8.27 8.71
N LEU A 63 -4.13 8.79 7.96
CA LEU A 63 -3.78 8.27 6.63
C LEU A 63 -3.25 6.83 6.70
N GLY A 64 -2.55 6.44 7.78
CA GLY A 64 -2.15 5.05 8.01
C GLY A 64 -3.34 4.10 8.23
N PHE A 65 -4.36 4.52 8.97
CA PHE A 65 -5.61 3.73 9.05
C PHE A 65 -6.32 3.62 7.69
N ILE A 66 -6.29 4.70 6.90
CA ILE A 66 -6.85 4.71 5.55
C ILE A 66 -6.06 3.78 4.61
N SER A 67 -4.72 3.76 4.69
CA SER A 67 -3.89 2.86 3.87
C SER A 67 -4.22 1.41 4.16
N PHE A 68 -4.36 1.02 5.44
CA PHE A 68 -4.80 -0.32 5.83
C PHE A 68 -6.17 -0.68 5.22
N GLY A 69 -7.15 0.23 5.30
CA GLY A 69 -8.45 0.04 4.66
C GLY A 69 -8.38 -0.12 3.14
N ILE A 70 -7.48 0.62 2.49
CA ILE A 70 -7.22 0.52 1.06
C ILE A 70 -6.59 -0.83 0.70
N GLU A 71 -5.67 -1.35 1.52
CA GLU A 71 -5.08 -2.68 1.30
C GLU A 71 -6.15 -3.78 1.35
N VAL A 72 -7.02 -3.76 2.36
CA VAL A 72 -8.17 -4.69 2.43
C VAL A 72 -9.03 -4.59 1.17
N PHE A 73 -9.33 -3.37 0.72
CA PHE A 73 -10.07 -3.16 -0.52
C PHE A 73 -9.35 -3.77 -1.73
N LEU A 74 -8.03 -3.53 -1.88
CA LEU A 74 -7.23 -4.02 -2.99
C LEU A 74 -7.13 -5.56 -3.01
N ILE A 75 -7.04 -6.20 -1.85
CA ILE A 75 -7.03 -7.67 -1.72
C ILE A 75 -8.28 -8.29 -2.34
N VAL A 76 -9.44 -7.62 -2.23
CA VAL A 76 -10.69 -8.09 -2.82
C VAL A 76 -10.86 -7.61 -4.27
N ALA A 77 -10.44 -6.38 -4.57
CA ALA A 77 -10.68 -5.73 -5.86
C ALA A 77 -9.76 -6.27 -6.97
N ILE A 78 -8.47 -6.48 -6.70
CA ILE A 78 -7.51 -6.92 -7.72
C ILE A 78 -7.88 -8.28 -8.33
N PRO A 79 -8.22 -9.33 -7.55
CA PRO A 79 -8.66 -10.60 -8.12
C PRO A 79 -9.91 -10.47 -8.99
N LYS A 80 -10.83 -9.56 -8.63
CA LYS A 80 -12.02 -9.27 -9.45
C LYS A 80 -11.67 -8.60 -10.77
N VAL A 81 -10.73 -7.65 -10.78
CA VAL A 81 -10.22 -7.03 -12.02
C VAL A 81 -9.49 -8.06 -12.89
N MET A 82 -8.66 -8.92 -12.30
CA MET A 82 -7.95 -9.98 -13.03
C MET A 82 -8.90 -10.98 -13.72
N LYS A 83 -10.01 -11.33 -13.06
CA LYS A 83 -11.04 -12.23 -13.62
C LYS A 83 -11.88 -11.54 -14.69
N ASN A 84 -12.25 -10.28 -14.48
CA ASN A 84 -13.19 -9.55 -15.35
C ASN A 84 -12.50 -8.34 -16.00
N LYS A 85 -11.90 -8.58 -17.18
CA LYS A 85 -11.14 -7.59 -17.97
C LYS A 85 -11.96 -6.40 -18.51
N GLU A 86 -13.26 -6.35 -18.25
CA GLU A 86 -14.19 -5.31 -18.75
C GLU A 86 -14.60 -4.31 -17.66
N ASN A 87 -14.21 -4.50 -16.40
CA ASN A 87 -14.70 -3.69 -15.29
C ASN A 87 -13.94 -2.35 -15.13
N SER A 88 -14.14 -1.44 -16.10
CA SER A 88 -13.40 -0.18 -16.22
C SER A 88 -13.55 0.80 -15.04
N LYS A 89 -14.61 0.68 -14.22
CA LYS A 89 -14.76 1.50 -13.00
C LYS A 89 -13.93 0.94 -11.84
N LEU A 90 -14.03 -0.36 -11.60
CA LEU A 90 -13.27 -1.03 -10.54
C LEU A 90 -11.75 -0.90 -10.80
N GLU A 91 -11.34 -1.05 -12.05
CA GLU A 91 -9.95 -0.87 -12.48
C GLU A 91 -9.42 0.53 -12.17
N LYS A 92 -10.22 1.58 -12.41
CA LYS A 92 -9.87 2.96 -12.02
C LYS A 92 -9.70 3.11 -10.51
N TYR A 93 -10.60 2.54 -9.71
CA TYR A 93 -10.48 2.59 -8.25
C TYR A 93 -9.22 1.86 -7.77
N VAL A 94 -8.92 0.69 -8.33
CA VAL A 94 -7.66 -0.03 -8.05
C VAL A 94 -6.46 0.84 -8.39
N MET A 95 -6.43 1.48 -9.56
CA MET A 95 -5.33 2.37 -9.95
C MET A 95 -5.17 3.57 -8.99
N ILE A 96 -6.27 4.23 -8.61
CA ILE A 96 -6.24 5.38 -7.69
C ILE A 96 -5.74 4.94 -6.31
N SER A 97 -6.24 3.81 -5.81
CA SER A 97 -5.81 3.22 -4.54
C SER A 97 -4.32 2.88 -4.53
N LEU A 98 -3.80 2.27 -5.60
CA LEU A 98 -2.37 1.99 -5.73
C LEU A 98 -1.53 3.27 -5.76
N LEU A 99 -1.98 4.27 -6.51
CA LEU A 99 -1.30 5.57 -6.57
C LEU A 99 -1.25 6.24 -5.19
N PHE A 100 -2.35 6.21 -4.45
CA PHE A 100 -2.40 6.70 -3.08
C PHE A 100 -1.39 5.97 -2.20
N LEU A 101 -1.37 4.64 -2.21
CA LEU A 101 -0.45 3.85 -1.39
C LEU A 101 1.02 4.16 -1.72
N VAL A 102 1.36 4.28 -3.01
CA VAL A 102 2.72 4.63 -3.43
C VAL A 102 3.13 6.01 -2.89
N ILE A 103 2.27 7.02 -3.04
CA ILE A 103 2.54 8.38 -2.54
C ILE A 103 2.67 8.36 -1.02
N TYR A 104 1.76 7.68 -0.33
CA TYR A 104 1.77 7.56 1.12
C TYR A 104 3.05 6.90 1.61
N PHE A 105 3.40 5.71 1.09
CA PHE A 105 4.61 4.97 1.47
C PHE A 105 5.91 5.72 1.20
N ILE A 106 6.01 6.43 0.07
CA ILE A 106 7.16 7.30 -0.19
C ILE A 106 7.22 8.42 0.87
N SER A 107 6.08 9.05 1.17
CA SER A 107 6.03 10.17 2.12
C SER A 107 6.48 9.74 3.51
N VAL A 108 5.97 8.61 4.02
CA VAL A 108 6.36 8.09 5.34
C VAL A 108 7.80 7.56 5.37
N SER A 109 8.29 6.98 4.27
CA SER A 109 9.69 6.55 4.17
C SER A 109 10.67 7.73 4.24
N LEU A 110 10.32 8.89 3.66
CA LEU A 110 11.12 10.12 3.77
C LEU A 110 11.09 10.73 5.18
N MET A 111 10.07 10.41 5.97
CA MET A 111 9.97 10.86 7.37
C MET A 111 10.81 10.00 8.31
N ASP A 112 11.22 8.79 7.91
CA ASP A 112 12.08 7.92 8.70
C ASP A 112 13.53 8.45 8.73
N PRO A 113 14.12 8.67 9.92
CA PRO A 113 15.47 9.20 10.07
C PRO A 113 16.56 8.39 9.36
N ARG A 114 16.37 7.08 9.16
CA ARG A 114 17.37 6.22 8.51
C ARG A 114 17.52 6.50 7.02
N TYR A 115 16.51 7.12 6.40
CA TYR A 115 16.51 7.44 4.98
C TYR A 115 16.69 8.94 4.71
N ARG A 116 16.90 9.76 5.74
CA ARG A 116 17.32 11.17 5.61
C ARG A 116 18.82 11.19 5.25
N LEU A 117 19.13 11.44 3.98
CA LEU A 117 20.51 11.70 3.49
C LEU A 117 21.11 12.94 4.14
#